data_AF-A0A940V404-F1
#
_entry.id   AF-A0A940V404-F1
#
_cell.length_a   1.000
_cell.length_b   1.000
_cell.length_c   1.000
_cell.angle_alpha   90.00
_cell.angle_beta   90.00
_cell.angle_gamma   90.00
#
_symmetry.space_group_name_H-M   'P 1'
#
loop_
_entity.id
_entity.type
_entity.pdbx_description
1 polymer ?
#
loop_
_entity_poly.entity_id
_entity_poly.type
_entity_poly.pdbx_seq_one_letter_code
_entity_poly.pdbx_strand_id
1 'polypeptide(L)'
;YNYIIDGTAGSLSKGNYQNFTITNGPTGFRYEKGSIAASYTLAKISVDAIGTTSVTSGSTKYPIAEKVSVYYLTDDEYVITTLDKISDLSRYKITAYCDKGVTLGGRIRVITAESIDEKSE
;
A
#
# COMPACT_ATOMS: atom_id res chain seq x y z
N TYR A 1 -13.44 2.36 -10.34
CA TYR A 1 -12.37 2.06 -9.38
C TYR A 1 -12.35 3.14 -8.32
N ASN A 2 -12.37 2.77 -7.05
CA ASN A 2 -12.16 3.71 -5.94
C ASN A 2 -10.66 3.83 -5.68
N TYR A 3 -10.19 5.02 -5.34
CA TYR A 3 -8.78 5.28 -5.04
C TYR A 3 -8.66 6.30 -3.91
N ILE A 4 -7.49 6.34 -3.27
CA ILE A 4 -7.13 7.37 -2.30
C ILE A 4 -5.80 7.99 -2.74
N ILE A 5 -5.77 9.32 -2.88
CA ILE A 5 -4.55 10.10 -3.13
C ILE A 5 -4.41 11.08 -1.98
N ASP A 6 -3.30 10.97 -1.23
CA ASP A 6 -3.00 11.83 -0.08
C ASP A 6 -4.18 11.97 0.91
N GLY A 7 -4.88 10.86 1.16
CA GLY A 7 -6.03 10.81 2.07
C GLY A 7 -7.36 11.27 1.47
N THR A 8 -7.36 11.73 0.22
CA THR A 8 -8.57 12.12 -0.49
C THR A 8 -9.10 10.93 -1.29
N ALA A 9 -10.27 10.44 -0.91
CA ALA A 9 -10.97 9.41 -1.66
C ALA A 9 -11.53 9.97 -2.97
N GLY A 10 -11.47 9.17 -4.02
CA GLY A 10 -12.04 9.48 -5.32
C GLY A 10 -12.47 8.23 -6.06
N SER A 11 -13.20 8.42 -7.16
CA SER A 11 -13.59 7.32 -8.04
C SER A 11 -13.25 7.64 -9.49
N LEU A 12 -12.78 6.61 -10.21
CA LEU A 12 -12.59 6.63 -11.65
C LEU A 12 -13.69 5.80 -12.31
N SER A 13 -14.37 6.40 -13.29
CA SER A 13 -15.26 5.72 -14.24
C SER A 13 -14.49 5.30 -15.52
N LYS A 14 -14.98 4.28 -16.23
CA LYS A 14 -14.34 3.64 -17.41
C LYS A 14 -13.78 4.60 -18.46
N GLY A 15 -14.36 5.80 -18.63
CA GLY A 15 -13.88 6.79 -19.58
C GLY A 15 -12.50 7.37 -19.27
N ASN A 16 -12.05 7.34 -18.01
CA ASN A 16 -10.85 8.05 -17.55
C ASN A 16 -9.54 7.25 -17.58
N TYR A 17 -9.59 5.95 -17.88
CA TYR A 17 -8.40 5.07 -17.83
C TYR A 17 -8.33 4.09 -19.00
N GLN A 18 -8.91 4.44 -20.15
CA GLN A 18 -8.98 3.55 -21.33
C GLN A 18 -7.62 3.05 -21.85
N ASN A 19 -6.52 3.66 -21.43
CA ASN A 19 -5.15 3.28 -21.80
C ASN A 19 -4.43 2.42 -20.74
N PHE A 20 -5.08 2.06 -19.62
CA PHE A 20 -4.45 1.29 -18.54
C PHE A 20 -5.16 -0.05 -18.32
N THR A 21 -4.41 -1.14 -18.50
CA THR A 21 -4.82 -2.47 -18.07
C THR A 21 -4.72 -2.55 -16.55
N ILE A 22 -5.80 -2.19 -15.86
CA ILE A 22 -5.92 -2.43 -14.42
C ILE A 22 -6.28 -3.91 -14.25
N THR A 23 -5.30 -4.70 -13.81
CA THR A 23 -5.52 -6.09 -13.41
C THR A 23 -6.06 -6.14 -11.98
N ASN A 24 -6.77 -7.21 -11.63
CA ASN A 24 -7.18 -7.45 -10.25
C ASN A 24 -5.93 -7.54 -9.36
N GLY A 25 -5.88 -6.72 -8.30
CA GLY A 25 -4.78 -6.70 -7.34
C GLY A 25 -4.21 -5.31 -7.07
N PRO A 26 -3.24 -5.20 -6.14
CA PRO A 26 -2.65 -3.92 -5.74
C PRO A 26 -1.83 -3.31 -6.90
N THR A 27 -2.19 -2.10 -7.31
CA THR A 27 -1.59 -1.39 -8.45
C THR A 27 -1.19 0.02 -8.03
N GLY A 28 0.02 0.43 -8.40
CA GLY A 28 0.50 1.80 -8.29
C GLY A 28 0.32 2.56 -9.60
N PHE A 29 0.01 3.85 -9.50
CA PHE A 29 -0.05 4.78 -10.64
C PHE A 29 1.04 5.83 -10.50
N ARG A 30 1.75 6.09 -11.60
CA ARG A 30 2.74 7.16 -11.69
C ARG A 30 2.14 8.32 -12.48
N TYR A 31 2.15 9.49 -11.87
CA TYR A 31 1.72 10.73 -12.53
C TYR A 31 2.91 11.48 -13.13
N GLU A 32 2.72 12.04 -14.32
CA GLU A 32 3.61 13.04 -14.92
C GLU A 32 2.76 14.18 -15.48
N LYS A 33 3.14 15.43 -15.19
CA LYS A 33 2.46 16.63 -15.71
C LYS A 33 0.92 16.61 -15.49
N GLY A 34 0.47 16.11 -14.35
CA GLY A 34 -0.95 16.05 -13.98
C GLY A 34 -1.77 14.92 -14.63
N SER A 35 -1.13 14.03 -15.38
CA SER A 35 -1.78 12.86 -15.98
C SER A 35 -1.10 11.56 -15.55
N ILE A 36 -1.84 10.45 -15.55
CA ILE A 36 -1.24 9.13 -15.32
C ILE A 36 -0.34 8.80 -16.52
N ALA A 37 0.93 8.53 -16.24
CA ALA A 37 1.94 8.19 -17.24
C ALA A 37 2.24 6.69 -17.29
N ALA A 38 2.04 5.98 -16.18
CA ALA A 38 2.25 4.54 -16.10
C ALA A 38 1.46 3.91 -14.95
N SER A 39 1.18 2.61 -15.07
CA SER A 39 0.74 1.75 -13.98
C SER A 39 1.75 0.63 -13.76
N TYR A 40 1.89 0.16 -12.52
CA TYR A 40 2.76 -0.95 -12.17
C TYR A 40 2.13 -1.79 -11.05
N THR A 41 2.30 -3.10 -11.11
CA THR A 41 1.82 -4.00 -10.07
C THR A 41 2.67 -3.85 -8.82
N LEU A 42 2.04 -3.82 -7.65
CA LEU A 42 2.74 -3.89 -6.38
C LEU A 42 2.81 -5.33 -5.90
N ALA A 43 3.98 -5.75 -5.43
CA ALA A 43 4.13 -7.05 -4.77
C ALA A 43 3.64 -6.96 -3.32
N LYS A 44 2.71 -7.84 -2.94
CA LYS A 44 2.27 -8.00 -1.55
C LYS A 44 3.37 -8.70 -0.74
N ILE A 45 3.74 -8.13 0.39
CA ILE A 45 4.78 -8.60 1.30
C ILE A 45 4.16 -8.85 2.68
N SER A 46 4.41 -10.04 3.26
CA SER A 46 4.08 -10.33 4.66
C SER A 46 5.01 -9.57 5.59
N VAL A 47 4.51 -9.11 6.73
CA VAL A 47 5.27 -8.28 7.66
C VAL A 47 5.53 -9.06 8.95
N ASP A 48 6.80 -9.39 9.19
CA ASP A 48 7.23 -10.04 10.44
C ASP A 48 7.71 -9.01 11.47
N ALA A 49 8.27 -7.90 11.00
CA ALA A 49 8.63 -6.76 11.84
C ALA A 49 8.58 -5.45 11.04
N ILE A 50 8.25 -4.35 11.73
CA ILE A 50 8.16 -3.01 11.14
C ILE A 50 9.07 -2.05 11.91
N GLY A 51 9.95 -1.37 11.17
CA GLY A 51 10.79 -0.30 11.69
C GLY A 51 10.53 1.01 10.95
N THR A 52 11.19 2.08 11.38
CA THR A 52 10.98 3.43 10.82
C THR A 52 11.39 3.56 9.36
N THR A 53 12.36 2.77 8.90
CA THR A 53 12.93 2.86 7.55
C THR A 53 12.88 1.54 6.76
N SER A 54 12.41 0.45 7.39
CA SER A 54 12.35 -0.86 6.72
C SER A 54 11.26 -1.77 7.29
N VAL A 55 10.70 -2.60 6.41
CA VAL A 55 9.87 -3.76 6.75
C VAL A 55 10.72 -5.02 6.66
N THR A 56 10.59 -5.93 7.62
CA THR A 56 11.24 -7.24 7.60
C THR A 56 10.23 -8.32 7.22
N SER A 57 10.61 -9.17 6.26
CA SER A 57 9.86 -10.35 5.83
C SER A 57 10.84 -11.51 5.62
N GLY A 58 10.74 -12.54 6.45
CA GLY A 58 11.73 -13.60 6.59
C GLY A 58 13.13 -13.03 6.85
N SER A 59 14.07 -13.37 5.98
CA SER A 59 15.45 -12.88 6.01
C SER A 59 15.67 -11.57 5.24
N THR A 60 14.64 -11.02 4.60
CA THR A 60 14.76 -9.84 3.73
C THR A 60 14.28 -8.58 4.42
N LYS A 61 15.11 -7.53 4.38
CA LYS A 61 14.71 -6.17 4.76
C LYS A 61 14.35 -5.35 3.53
N TYR A 62 13.10 -4.92 3.46
CA TYR A 62 12.56 -4.07 2.42
C TYR A 62 12.63 -2.61 2.87
N PRO A 63 13.38 -1.73 2.19
CA PRO A 63 13.43 -0.33 2.56
C PRO A 63 12.08 0.36 2.31
N ILE A 64 11.67 1.22 3.22
CA ILE A 64 10.45 2.05 3.10
C ILE A 64 10.78 3.30 2.29
N ALA A 65 9.90 3.69 1.37
CA ALA A 65 10.04 4.95 0.65
C ALA A 65 9.85 6.15 1.61
N GLU A 66 10.56 7.25 1.37
CA GLU A 66 10.39 8.48 2.17
C GLU A 66 8.93 8.97 2.21
N LYS A 67 8.21 8.79 1.09
CA LYS A 67 6.77 9.05 0.97
C LYS A 67 6.03 7.72 0.85
N VAL A 68 5.82 7.06 1.98
CA VAL A 68 5.00 5.85 2.08
C VAL A 68 3.56 6.24 2.43
N SER A 69 2.58 5.64 1.76
CA SER A 69 1.18 5.76 2.16
C SER A 69 0.84 4.70 3.20
N VAL A 70 0.23 5.12 4.31
CA VAL A 70 -0.14 4.20 5.40
C VAL A 70 -1.65 4.29 5.62
N TYR A 71 -2.32 3.14 5.61
CA TYR A 71 -3.76 3.05 5.76
C TYR A 71 -4.17 2.04 6.83
N TYR A 72 -5.24 2.33 7.55
CA TYR A 72 -5.97 1.39 8.39
C TYR A 72 -7.26 1.00 7.65
N LEU A 73 -7.52 -0.30 7.57
CA LEU A 73 -8.76 -0.86 7.03
C LEU A 73 -9.74 -1.05 8.17
N THR A 74 -10.89 -0.39 8.08
CA THR A 74 -12.00 -0.45 9.05
C THR A 74 -13.30 -0.42 8.27
N ASP A 75 -14.26 -1.27 8.62
CA ASP A 75 -15.58 -1.30 7.95
C ASP A 75 -15.48 -1.36 6.40
N ASP A 76 -14.56 -2.18 5.87
CA ASP A 76 -14.24 -2.29 4.44
C ASP A 76 -13.70 -1.01 3.76
N GLU A 77 -13.38 0.03 4.52
CA GLU A 77 -12.83 1.29 4.05
C GLU A 77 -11.39 1.54 4.52
N TYR A 78 -10.56 2.10 3.63
CA TYR A 78 -9.20 2.51 3.98
C TYR A 78 -9.20 3.95 4.48
N VAL A 79 -8.69 4.15 5.70
CA VAL A 79 -8.52 5.47 6.33
C VAL A 79 -7.04 5.77 6.47
N ILE A 80 -6.63 7.01 6.18
CA ILE A 80 -5.22 7.39 6.27
C ILE A 80 -4.75 7.35 7.74
N THR A 81 -3.55 6.84 7.96
CA THR A 81 -2.95 6.73 9.29
C THR A 81 -1.43 6.91 9.20
N THR A 82 -0.72 6.63 10.29
CA THR A 82 0.72 6.76 10.40
C THR A 82 1.34 5.47 10.92
N LEU A 83 2.63 5.26 10.63
CA LEU A 83 3.33 4.01 10.95
C LEU A 83 3.33 3.71 12.45
N ASP A 84 3.49 4.74 13.28
CA ASP A 84 3.49 4.66 14.75
C ASP A 84 2.15 4.20 15.33
N LYS A 85 1.03 4.48 14.64
CA LYS A 85 -0.31 4.07 15.08
C LYS A 85 -0.60 2.60 14.81
N ILE A 86 0.05 2.02 13.80
CA ILE A 86 -0.24 0.67 13.33
C ILE A 86 0.91 -0.31 13.53
N SER A 87 2.01 0.10 14.18
CA SER A 87 3.23 -0.72 14.27
C SER A 87 3.15 -1.90 15.24
N ASP A 88 2.09 -2.00 16.04
CA ASP A 88 1.87 -3.10 16.97
C ASP A 88 1.31 -4.34 16.25
N LEU A 89 2.20 -5.24 15.85
CA LEU A 89 1.87 -6.49 15.16
C LEU A 89 1.04 -7.47 16.01
N SER A 90 0.94 -7.26 17.33
CA SER A 90 0.06 -8.07 18.17
C SER A 90 -1.41 -7.66 18.07
N ARG A 91 -1.67 -6.43 17.61
CA ARG A 91 -3.01 -5.86 17.45
C ARG A 91 -3.46 -5.78 16.00
N TYR A 92 -2.50 -5.65 15.09
CA TYR A 92 -2.78 -5.41 13.67
C TYR A 92 -2.15 -6.48 12.78
N LYS A 93 -2.95 -6.95 11.82
CA LYS A 93 -2.44 -7.68 10.68
C LYS A 93 -1.95 -6.66 9.65
N ILE A 94 -0.63 -6.54 9.53
CA ILE A 94 0.00 -5.57 8.63
C ILE A 94 0.35 -6.25 7.30
N THR A 95 0.06 -5.58 6.20
CA THR A 95 0.52 -5.94 4.86
C THR A 95 1.31 -4.77 4.26
N ALA A 96 2.45 -5.06 3.65
CA ALA A 96 3.23 -4.07 2.92
C ALA A 96 3.22 -4.34 1.41
N TYR A 97 3.36 -3.29 0.60
CA TYR A 97 3.33 -3.38 -0.86
C TYR A 97 4.56 -2.72 -1.48
N CYS A 98 5.34 -3.51 -2.21
CA CYS A 98 6.62 -3.12 -2.79
C CYS A 98 6.50 -2.91 -4.32
N ASP A 99 7.15 -1.88 -4.86
CA ASP A 99 7.07 -1.55 -6.30
C ASP A 99 7.87 -2.49 -7.22
N LYS A 100 8.92 -3.14 -6.69
CA LYS A 100 9.75 -4.13 -7.39
C LYS A 100 10.61 -4.90 -6.38
N GLY A 101 11.40 -5.87 -6.83
CA GLY A 101 12.32 -6.62 -5.97
C GLY A 101 13.36 -5.72 -5.29
N VAL A 102 13.76 -6.06 -4.07
CA VAL A 102 14.74 -5.29 -3.26
C VAL A 102 16.08 -5.11 -4.00
N THR A 103 16.54 -6.16 -4.68
CA THR A 103 17.80 -6.15 -5.47
C THR A 103 17.75 -5.20 -6.68
N LEU A 104 16.55 -4.83 -7.13
CA LEU A 104 16.32 -3.86 -8.21
C LEU A 104 16.07 -2.44 -7.66
N GLY A 105 16.37 -2.22 -6.38
CA GLY A 105 16.12 -0.97 -5.67
C GLY A 105 14.65 -0.75 -5.33
N GLY A 106 13.89 -1.82 -5.13
CA GLY A 106 12.49 -1.75 -4.69
C GLY A 106 12.32 -1.05 -3.34
N ARG A 107 11.15 -0.43 -3.18
CA ARG A 107 10.74 0.26 -1.96
C ARG A 107 9.30 -0.10 -1.61
N ILE A 108 9.02 -0.20 -0.31
CA ILE A 108 7.65 -0.23 0.19
C ILE A 108 7.00 1.12 -0.10
N ARG A 109 5.88 1.10 -0.82
CA ARG A 109 5.11 2.29 -1.22
C ARG A 109 3.82 2.44 -0.43
N VAL A 110 3.21 1.32 -0.04
CA VAL A 110 1.97 1.30 0.73
C VAL A 110 2.10 0.30 1.87
N ILE A 111 1.58 0.67 3.04
CA ILE A 111 1.43 -0.20 4.20
C ILE A 111 -0.03 -0.13 4.63
N THR A 112 -0.67 -1.27 4.82
CA THR A 112 -2.04 -1.37 5.32
C THR A 112 -2.07 -2.17 6.61
N ALA A 113 -2.93 -1.78 7.53
CA ALA A 113 -3.22 -2.54 8.74
C ALA A 113 -4.72 -2.79 8.85
N GLU A 114 -5.10 -3.96 9.37
CA GLU A 114 -6.47 -4.30 9.78
C GLU A 114 -6.39 -4.87 11.20
N SER A 115 -7.40 -4.63 12.04
CA SER A 115 -7.44 -5.19 13.39
C SER A 115 -7.48 -6.72 13.35
N ILE A 116 -6.73 -7.37 14.23
CA ILE A 116 -6.79 -8.84 14.38
C ILE A 116 -8.10 -9.26 15.04
N ASP A 117 -8.69 -8.39 15.86
CA ASP A 117 -9.89 -8.66 16.65
C ASP A 117 -11.19 -8.45 15.87
N GLU A 118 -11.14 -7.78 14.70
CA GLU A 118 -12.30 -7.50 13.84
C GLU A 118 -12.61 -8.62 12.84
N LYS A 119 -12.22 -9.87 13.13
CA LYS A 119 -12.88 -11.01 12.44
C LYS A 119 -14.32 -11.08 12.95
N SER A 120 -15.18 -10.29 12.30
CA SER A 120 -16.64 -10.32 12.39
C SER A 120 -17.16 -11.75 12.43
N GLU A 121 -17.97 -12.02 13.45
CA GLU A 121 -18.90 -13.15 13.58
C GLU A 121 -19.81 -13.30 12.35
#